data_AF-A0A679HP91-F1
#
_entry.id   AF-A0A679HP91-F1
#
_cell.length_a   1.000
_cell.length_b   1.000
_cell.length_c   1.000
_cell.angle_alpha   90.00
_cell.angle_beta   90.00
_cell.angle_gamma   90.00
#
_symmetry.space_group_name_H-M   'P 1'
#
loop_
_entity.id
_entity.type
_entity.pdbx_description
1 polymer ?
#
loop_
_entity_poly.entity_id
_entity_poly.type
_entity_poly.pdbx_seq_one_letter_code
_entity_poly.pdbx_strand_id
1 'polypeptide(L)'
;MLHEAPKGSIYLERIPDRSFKAAHPIILDEAVIARTLRGVKVTAASTALQTVFSKTHPSDQAFSEEDITFLAPFLSAALRQAAADQQVGFQIRRYPSDLSYSRQSGAGIGSSEPPLANSTLLETTTGHLLVHERSLYLTVSEYRTRAEQGDAINMANRRLPDPSGQTDLELRFEPKEALVENGKKPSLLAGSSPEAFFAIDFARLAALPAGSKALAPTTERAVSPTEGSRAKDQDLQQIREEMKRKDVEIDTLKKEVEDIRRDLGKPSKSP
;
A
#
# COMPACT_ATOMS: atom_id res chain seq x y z
N MET A 1 -14.73 -9.48 -20.70
CA MET A 1 -14.30 -9.80 -19.33
C MET A 1 -13.46 -11.07 -19.37
N LEU A 2 -12.32 -11.11 -18.68
CA LEU A 2 -11.39 -12.26 -18.71
C LEU A 2 -11.46 -13.10 -17.43
N HIS A 3 -11.59 -12.45 -16.28
CA HIS A 3 -11.72 -13.12 -14.99
C HIS A 3 -12.62 -12.29 -14.08
N GLU A 4 -13.46 -12.97 -13.30
CA GLU A 4 -14.30 -12.33 -12.28
C GLU A 4 -14.35 -13.23 -11.04
N ALA A 5 -14.08 -12.62 -9.89
CA ALA A 5 -14.11 -13.22 -8.59
C ALA A 5 -14.73 -12.23 -7.58
N PRO A 6 -15.14 -12.70 -6.39
CA PRO A 6 -15.59 -11.82 -5.32
C PRO A 6 -14.54 -10.74 -4.98
N LYS A 7 -13.26 -11.13 -4.98
CA LYS A 7 -12.12 -10.25 -4.70
C LYS A 7 -11.89 -9.18 -5.77
N GLY A 8 -12.29 -9.42 -7.01
CA GLY A 8 -12.00 -8.50 -8.10
C GLY A 8 -12.25 -9.07 -9.48
N SER A 9 -12.02 -8.25 -10.51
CA SER A 9 -12.18 -8.63 -11.90
C SER A 9 -11.01 -8.15 -12.76
N ILE A 10 -10.77 -8.87 -13.85
CA ILE A 10 -9.78 -8.54 -14.87
C ILE A 10 -10.52 -8.57 -16.21
N TYR A 11 -10.32 -7.54 -17.02
CA TYR A 11 -11.00 -7.39 -18.30
C TYR A 11 -10.11 -6.74 -19.35
N LEU A 12 -10.45 -6.96 -20.62
CA LEU A 12 -9.85 -6.24 -21.73
C LEU A 12 -10.77 -5.11 -22.13
N GLU A 13 -10.19 -3.94 -22.35
CA GLU A 13 -10.88 -2.75 -22.79
C GLU A 13 -10.15 -2.21 -24.03
N ARG A 14 -10.87 -1.54 -24.93
CA ARG A 14 -10.24 -0.85 -26.05
C ARG A 14 -9.54 0.41 -25.56
N ILE A 15 -8.37 0.68 -26.10
CA ILE A 15 -7.66 1.93 -25.89
C ILE A 15 -8.52 3.05 -26.50
N PRO A 16 -8.88 4.10 -25.73
CA PRO A 16 -9.76 5.17 -26.21
C PRO A 16 -9.23 5.85 -27.49
N ASP A 17 -7.92 6.04 -27.58
CA ASP A 17 -7.28 6.53 -28.79
C ASP A 17 -6.90 5.40 -29.74
N ARG A 18 -7.59 5.37 -30.88
CA ARG A 18 -7.42 4.36 -31.93
C ARG A 18 -6.09 4.47 -32.68
N SER A 19 -5.45 5.64 -32.65
CA SER A 19 -4.15 5.88 -33.28
C SER A 19 -3.01 5.24 -32.50
N PHE A 20 -3.20 5.02 -31.20
CA PHE A 20 -2.22 4.36 -30.35
C PHE A 20 -2.26 2.85 -30.56
N LYS A 21 -1.06 2.24 -30.49
CA LYS A 21 -0.86 0.80 -30.54
C LYS A 21 0.03 0.39 -29.37
N ALA A 22 -0.54 -0.40 -28.47
CA ALA A 22 0.20 -1.06 -27.42
C ALA A 22 1.05 -2.20 -28.03
N ALA A 23 2.15 -2.54 -27.37
CA ALA A 23 3.02 -3.65 -27.71
C ALA A 23 2.42 -4.99 -27.25
N HIS A 24 1.12 -5.19 -27.49
CA HIS A 24 0.39 -6.41 -27.17
C HIS A 24 0.12 -7.22 -28.44
N PRO A 25 0.05 -8.56 -28.35
CA PRO A 25 0.25 -9.38 -27.15
C PRO A 25 1.72 -9.47 -26.72
N ILE A 26 1.96 -9.57 -25.40
CA ILE A 26 3.31 -9.71 -24.83
C ILE A 26 3.35 -10.76 -23.72
N ILE A 27 4.45 -11.49 -23.66
CA ILE A 27 4.73 -12.42 -22.56
C ILE A 27 5.54 -11.66 -21.50
N LEU A 28 4.88 -11.31 -20.39
CA LEU A 28 5.51 -10.70 -19.23
C LEU A 28 5.39 -11.64 -18.03
N ASP A 29 6.50 -11.88 -17.32
CA ASP A 29 6.52 -12.78 -16.17
C ASP A 29 5.64 -12.24 -15.02
N GLU A 30 4.92 -13.14 -14.35
CA GLU A 30 4.11 -12.84 -13.18
C GLU A 30 4.92 -12.17 -12.07
N ALA A 31 6.19 -12.58 -11.90
CA ALA A 31 7.10 -11.99 -10.92
C ALA A 31 7.37 -10.50 -11.21
N VAL A 32 7.43 -10.11 -12.49
CA VAL A 32 7.64 -8.71 -12.89
C VAL A 32 6.38 -7.89 -12.58
N ILE A 33 5.20 -8.41 -12.88
CA ILE A 33 3.93 -7.75 -12.56
C ILE A 33 3.76 -7.61 -11.05
N ALA A 34 4.04 -8.68 -10.30
CA ALA A 34 3.98 -8.66 -8.84
C ALA A 34 4.91 -7.60 -8.25
N ARG A 35 6.12 -7.48 -8.82
CA ARG A 35 7.10 -6.48 -8.41
C ARG A 35 6.68 -5.06 -8.77
N THR A 36 6.03 -4.86 -9.92
CA THR A 36 5.42 -3.58 -10.30
C THR A 36 4.36 -3.18 -9.28
N LEU A 37 3.40 -4.06 -8.97
CA LEU A 37 2.34 -3.76 -8.01
C LEU A 37 2.88 -3.50 -6.60
N ARG A 38 3.87 -4.28 -6.15
CA ARG A 38 4.55 -4.08 -4.85
C ARG A 38 5.29 -2.75 -4.76
N GLY A 39 5.75 -2.24 -5.90
CA GLY A 39 6.45 -0.96 -6.00
C GLY A 39 5.54 0.25 -5.82
N VAL A 40 4.22 0.08 -5.94
CA VAL A 40 3.27 1.17 -5.72
C VAL A 40 3.10 1.43 -4.22
N LYS A 41 3.51 2.61 -3.79
CA LYS A 41 3.43 3.13 -2.43
C LYS A 41 2.37 4.20 -2.33
N VAL A 42 1.74 4.32 -1.16
CA VAL A 42 0.81 5.41 -0.86
C VAL A 42 1.36 6.20 0.32
N THR A 43 1.38 7.52 0.14
CA THR A 43 1.69 8.47 1.21
C THR A 43 0.52 9.42 1.39
N ALA A 44 0.19 9.75 2.65
CA ALA A 44 -0.79 10.81 2.92
C ALA A 44 -0.24 12.15 2.44
N ALA A 45 -1.05 12.94 1.73
CA ALA A 45 -0.69 14.30 1.36
C ALA A 45 -0.62 15.13 2.65
N SER A 46 0.59 15.29 3.20
CA SER A 46 0.80 15.98 4.46
C SER A 46 0.33 17.44 4.33
N THR A 47 -0.69 17.82 5.09
CA THR A 47 -1.04 19.24 5.25
C THR A 47 0.14 19.94 5.94
N ALA A 48 0.46 21.18 5.55
CA ALA A 48 1.68 21.92 5.93
C ALA A 48 1.96 22.07 7.45
N LEU A 49 1.01 21.71 8.33
CA LEU A 49 1.17 21.69 9.79
C LEU A 49 1.55 20.30 10.35
N GLN A 50 1.33 19.20 9.62
CA GLN A 50 1.67 17.84 10.05
C GLN A 50 3.14 17.48 9.79
N THR A 51 3.79 18.15 8.84
CA THR A 51 5.20 17.91 8.47
C THR A 51 6.20 18.27 9.57
N VAL A 52 5.81 19.09 10.54
CA VAL A 52 6.70 19.53 11.65
C VAL A 52 6.72 18.53 12.81
N PHE A 53 5.69 17.68 12.97
CA PHE A 53 5.55 16.78 14.12
C PHE A 53 5.70 15.28 13.79
N SER A 54 5.68 14.89 12.51
CA SER A 54 5.75 13.48 12.12
C SER A 54 7.12 13.12 11.55
N LYS A 55 8.02 12.62 12.40
CA LYS A 55 9.16 11.80 11.94
C LYS A 55 8.59 10.58 11.22
N THR A 56 8.64 10.61 9.89
CA THR A 56 8.43 9.45 9.00
C THR A 56 7.04 8.81 9.11
N HIS A 57 6.08 9.30 8.33
CA HIS A 57 4.92 8.46 8.02
C HIS A 57 5.40 7.23 7.25
N PRO A 58 5.08 6.00 7.67
CA PRO A 58 5.41 4.81 6.89
C PRO A 58 4.71 4.90 5.54
N SER A 59 5.47 4.79 4.44
CA SER A 59 4.91 4.60 3.11
C SER A 59 4.32 3.20 3.03
N ASP A 60 2.99 3.09 3.10
CA ASP A 60 2.32 1.80 2.99
C ASP A 60 2.28 1.34 1.53
N GLN A 61 2.31 0.02 1.33
CA GLN A 61 2.05 -0.55 0.00
C GLN A 61 0.61 -0.27 -0.40
N ALA A 62 0.40 0.17 -1.64
CA ALA A 62 -0.94 0.42 -2.17
C ALA A 62 -1.76 -0.87 -2.28
N PHE A 63 -1.11 -1.93 -2.74
CA PHE A 63 -1.67 -3.27 -2.90
C PHE A 63 -1.13 -4.19 -1.81
N SER A 64 -1.99 -5.02 -1.21
CA SER A 64 -1.52 -6.06 -0.28
C SER A 64 -0.87 -7.23 -1.02
N GLU A 65 -0.06 -8.03 -0.33
CA GLU A 65 0.51 -9.26 -0.91
C GLU A 65 -0.57 -10.23 -1.41
N GLU A 66 -1.74 -10.27 -0.79
CA GLU A 66 -2.85 -11.09 -1.27
C GLU A 66 -3.47 -10.54 -2.56
N ASP A 67 -3.52 -9.20 -2.72
CA ASP A 67 -4.01 -8.57 -3.95
C ASP A 67 -3.03 -8.81 -5.09
N ILE A 68 -1.73 -8.73 -4.79
CA ILE A 68 -0.66 -8.99 -5.75
C ILE A 68 -0.70 -10.45 -6.21
N THR A 69 -0.83 -11.39 -5.28
CA THR A 69 -0.92 -12.84 -5.57
C THR A 69 -2.14 -13.16 -6.42
N PHE A 70 -3.26 -12.45 -6.20
CA PHE A 70 -4.45 -12.58 -7.03
C PHE A 70 -4.25 -11.97 -8.42
N LEU A 71 -3.80 -10.71 -8.52
CA LEU A 71 -3.74 -9.99 -9.80
C LEU A 71 -2.64 -10.48 -10.74
N ALA A 72 -1.44 -10.75 -10.23
CA ALA A 72 -0.26 -11.03 -11.05
C ALA A 72 -0.45 -12.12 -12.12
N PRO A 73 -0.99 -13.32 -11.81
CA PRO A 73 -1.19 -14.36 -12.83
C PRO A 73 -2.23 -13.94 -13.88
N PHE A 74 -3.33 -13.32 -13.47
CA PHE A 74 -4.39 -12.92 -14.41
C PHE A 74 -3.98 -11.74 -15.29
N LEU A 75 -3.21 -10.79 -14.77
CA LEU A 75 -2.66 -9.69 -15.56
C LEU A 75 -1.62 -10.19 -16.57
N SER A 76 -0.76 -11.13 -16.19
CA SER A 76 0.20 -11.76 -17.12
C SER A 76 -0.53 -12.47 -18.26
N ALA A 77 -1.54 -13.28 -17.92
CA ALA A 77 -2.36 -13.97 -18.90
C ALA A 77 -3.12 -12.99 -19.81
N ALA A 78 -3.68 -11.93 -19.24
CA ALA A 78 -4.41 -10.90 -19.99
C ALA A 78 -3.52 -10.13 -20.96
N LEU A 79 -2.30 -9.75 -20.57
CA LEU A 79 -1.33 -9.09 -21.45
C LEU A 79 -0.90 -9.96 -22.64
N ARG A 80 -0.90 -11.28 -22.45
CA ARG A 80 -0.62 -12.27 -23.50
C ARG A 80 -1.78 -12.41 -24.50
N GLN A 81 -3.00 -12.11 -24.06
CA GLN A 81 -4.21 -12.22 -24.88
C GLN A 81 -4.64 -10.87 -25.50
N ALA A 82 -4.26 -9.75 -24.89
CA ALA A 82 -4.62 -8.42 -25.34
C ALA A 82 -4.16 -8.16 -26.78
N ALA A 83 -5.02 -7.54 -27.58
CA ALA A 83 -4.66 -7.02 -28.89
C ALA A 83 -3.95 -5.66 -28.77
N ALA A 84 -3.26 -5.24 -29.84
CA ALA A 84 -2.54 -3.96 -29.87
C ALA A 84 -3.42 -2.72 -29.68
N ASP A 85 -4.74 -2.82 -29.89
CA ASP A 85 -5.73 -1.75 -29.62
C ASP A 85 -6.43 -1.91 -28.28
N GLN A 86 -5.96 -2.81 -27.41
CA GLN A 86 -6.56 -3.11 -26.11
C GLN A 86 -5.61 -2.80 -24.95
N GLN A 87 -6.18 -2.51 -23.80
CA GLN A 87 -5.51 -2.41 -22.51
C GLN A 87 -6.15 -3.38 -21.52
N VAL A 88 -5.39 -3.77 -20.49
CA VAL A 88 -5.86 -4.68 -19.45
C VAL A 88 -6.36 -3.86 -18.26
N GLY A 89 -7.67 -3.90 -18.00
CA GLY A 89 -8.27 -3.30 -16.81
C GLY A 89 -8.30 -4.29 -15.64
N PHE A 90 -8.17 -3.77 -14.43
CA PHE A 90 -8.37 -4.52 -13.20
C PHE A 90 -9.22 -3.73 -12.20
N GLN A 91 -9.95 -4.47 -11.38
CA GLN A 91 -10.71 -3.95 -10.25
C GLN A 91 -10.50 -4.88 -9.06
N ILE A 92 -10.11 -4.33 -7.91
CA ILE A 92 -10.05 -5.04 -6.63
C ILE A 92 -11.13 -4.49 -5.71
N ARG A 93 -11.78 -5.39 -4.97
CA ARG A 93 -12.76 -5.11 -3.94
C ARG A 93 -12.23 -5.58 -2.60
N ARG A 94 -12.25 -4.71 -1.60
CA ARG A 94 -11.79 -4.99 -0.23
C ARG A 94 -12.83 -4.59 0.80
N TYR A 95 -12.96 -5.38 1.84
CA TYR A 95 -13.60 -4.97 3.09
C TYR A 95 -12.50 -4.56 4.07
N PRO A 96 -12.47 -3.31 4.57
CA PRO A 96 -11.46 -2.90 5.53
C PRO A 96 -11.70 -3.63 6.85
N SER A 97 -10.70 -4.38 7.32
CA SER A 97 -10.77 -5.15 8.57
C SER A 97 -10.73 -4.28 9.82
N ASP A 98 -10.18 -3.07 9.70
CA ASP A 98 -10.00 -2.13 10.81
C ASP A 98 -10.99 -0.97 10.69
N LEU A 99 -11.48 -0.51 11.86
CA LEU A 99 -12.24 0.73 12.06
C LEU A 99 -11.48 1.91 11.43
N SER A 100 -11.69 2.09 10.15
CA SER A 100 -11.03 3.10 9.35
C SER A 100 -11.89 4.34 9.46
N TYR A 101 -11.43 5.26 10.31
CA TYR A 101 -12.02 6.59 10.43
C TYR A 101 -12.26 7.14 9.03
N SER A 102 -13.49 7.56 8.77
CA SER A 102 -13.78 8.41 7.62
C SER A 102 -12.76 9.55 7.65
N ARG A 103 -11.91 9.61 6.62
CA ARG A 103 -10.94 10.69 6.47
C ARG A 103 -11.62 11.98 6.01
N GLN A 104 -12.94 11.99 5.81
CA GLN A 104 -13.72 13.23 5.78
C GLN A 104 -13.69 13.88 7.17
N SER A 105 -12.62 14.62 7.41
CA SER A 105 -12.54 15.64 8.45
C SER A 105 -13.53 16.76 8.11
N GLY A 106 -14.81 16.56 8.42
CA GLY A 106 -15.78 17.63 8.56
C GLY A 106 -15.52 18.35 9.89
N ALA A 107 -15.14 19.63 9.83
CA ALA A 107 -14.99 20.47 11.01
C ALA A 107 -16.37 20.75 11.63
N GLY A 108 -16.86 19.82 12.44
CA GLY A 108 -18.02 20.01 13.32
C GLY A 108 -17.57 20.63 14.63
N ILE A 109 -17.83 21.93 14.79
CA ILE A 109 -17.77 22.57 16.10
C ILE A 109 -18.94 21.97 16.90
N GLY A 110 -18.66 20.97 17.75
CA GLY A 110 -19.65 20.38 18.67
C GLY A 110 -19.90 18.87 18.59
N SER A 111 -19.11 18.08 17.86
CA SER A 111 -19.19 16.61 17.97
C SER A 111 -17.79 16.02 17.97
N SER A 112 -17.29 15.68 19.14
CA SER A 112 -15.94 15.18 19.42
C SER A 112 -15.67 13.76 18.91
N GLU A 113 -16.52 13.24 18.04
CA GLU A 113 -16.42 11.88 17.54
C GLU A 113 -16.52 11.95 16.02
N PRO A 114 -15.43 11.67 15.27
CA PRO A 114 -15.59 11.42 13.84
C PRO A 114 -16.65 10.33 13.71
N PRO A 115 -17.69 10.50 12.86
CA PRO A 115 -18.67 9.44 12.70
C PRO A 115 -17.87 8.21 12.30
N LEU A 116 -17.98 7.16 13.11
CA LEU A 116 -17.47 5.84 12.79
C LEU A 116 -18.17 5.42 11.50
N ALA A 117 -17.66 5.87 10.36
CA ALA A 117 -18.19 5.52 9.07
C ALA A 117 -17.99 4.02 8.94
N ASN A 118 -19.11 3.33 8.80
CA ASN A 118 -19.23 1.88 8.76
C ASN A 118 -18.00 1.24 8.13
N SER A 119 -17.16 0.62 8.98
CA SER A 119 -15.96 -0.16 8.61
C SER A 119 -16.28 -1.36 7.72
N THR A 120 -17.54 -1.52 7.30
CA THR A 120 -18.05 -2.60 6.46
C THR A 120 -18.23 -2.16 5.00
N LEU A 121 -18.01 -0.88 4.68
CA LEU A 121 -18.18 -0.39 3.32
C LEU A 121 -17.07 -0.93 2.41
N LEU A 122 -17.51 -1.50 1.28
CA LEU A 122 -16.65 -2.04 0.25
C LEU A 122 -15.78 -0.93 -0.35
N GLU A 123 -14.47 -1.09 -0.26
CA GLU A 123 -13.49 -0.26 -0.95
C GLU A 123 -13.14 -0.87 -2.30
N THR A 124 -13.09 -0.04 -3.33
CA THR A 124 -12.74 -0.44 -4.68
C THR A 124 -11.44 0.25 -5.12
N THR A 125 -10.57 -0.50 -5.80
CA THR A 125 -9.39 0.05 -6.48
C THR A 125 -9.45 -0.38 -7.94
N THR A 126 -9.46 0.58 -8.86
CA THR A 126 -9.51 0.33 -10.31
C THR A 126 -8.27 0.90 -10.98
N GLY A 127 -7.84 0.22 -12.03
CA GLY A 127 -6.72 0.69 -12.82
C GLY A 127 -6.57 -0.08 -14.11
N HIS A 128 -5.61 0.37 -14.90
CA HIS A 128 -5.31 -0.18 -16.21
C HIS A 128 -3.81 -0.40 -16.36
N LEU A 129 -3.50 -1.42 -17.15
CA LEU A 129 -2.15 -1.82 -17.49
C LEU A 129 -2.04 -1.94 -19.00
N LEU A 130 -1.01 -1.31 -19.56
CA LEU A 130 -0.65 -1.46 -20.97
C LEU A 130 0.87 -1.48 -21.11
N VAL A 131 1.35 -2.08 -22.19
CA VAL A 131 2.78 -2.07 -22.53
C VAL A 131 2.93 -1.33 -23.83
N HIS A 132 3.88 -0.41 -23.90
CA HIS A 132 4.21 0.26 -25.14
C HIS A 132 5.72 0.53 -25.21
N GLU A 133 6.30 0.29 -26.38
CA GLU A 133 7.74 0.20 -26.60
C GLU A 133 8.41 -0.82 -25.67
N ARG A 134 8.99 -0.35 -24.56
CA ARG A 134 9.66 -1.15 -23.53
C ARG A 134 9.21 -0.78 -22.11
N SER A 135 8.10 -0.06 -22.02
CA SER A 135 7.60 0.47 -20.76
C SER A 135 6.25 -0.17 -20.45
N LEU A 136 6.12 -0.61 -19.20
CA LEU A 136 4.87 -1.00 -18.59
C LEU A 136 4.22 0.25 -17.99
N TYR A 137 3.06 0.61 -18.51
CA TYR A 137 2.29 1.74 -18.06
C TYR A 137 1.19 1.24 -17.12
N LEU A 138 1.26 1.69 -15.86
CA LEU A 138 0.26 1.42 -14.84
C LEU A 138 -0.47 2.72 -14.51
N THR A 139 -1.78 2.70 -14.64
CA THR A 139 -2.67 3.79 -14.23
C THR A 139 -3.59 3.30 -13.13
N VAL A 140 -3.71 4.06 -12.06
CA VAL A 140 -4.70 3.83 -11.00
C VAL A 140 -5.73 4.95 -11.08
N SER A 141 -6.93 4.62 -11.55
CA SER A 141 -8.03 5.57 -11.75
C SER A 141 -8.79 5.81 -10.45
N GLU A 142 -9.07 4.74 -9.69
CA GLU A 142 -9.71 4.81 -8.39
C GLU A 142 -8.84 4.09 -7.36
N TYR A 143 -8.59 4.72 -6.23
CA TYR A 143 -7.86 4.11 -5.13
C TYR A 143 -8.70 4.13 -3.85
N ARG A 144 -9.05 2.93 -3.36
CA ARG A 144 -9.86 2.72 -2.16
C ARG A 144 -11.11 3.61 -2.10
N THR A 145 -11.77 3.77 -3.24
CA THR A 145 -13.04 4.50 -3.32
C THR A 145 -14.12 3.70 -2.61
N ARG A 146 -14.87 4.37 -1.73
CA ARG A 146 -16.04 3.79 -1.07
C ARG A 146 -17.26 4.20 -1.87
N ALA A 147 -18.21 3.28 -2.02
CA ALA A 147 -19.54 3.65 -2.50
C ALA A 147 -20.21 4.52 -1.41
N GLU A 148 -19.99 5.83 -1.44
CA GLU A 148 -20.66 6.75 -0.52
C GLU A 148 -22.16 6.74 -0.82
N GLN A 149 -22.94 6.25 0.13
CA GLN A 149 -24.37 6.51 0.18
C GLN A 149 -24.50 8.00 0.52
N GLY A 150 -24.83 8.83 -0.47
CA GLY A 150 -24.81 10.28 -0.34
C GLY A 150 -25.53 10.75 0.93
N ASP A 151 -24.75 11.22 1.91
CA ASP A 151 -25.32 11.73 3.15
C ASP A 151 -25.98 13.07 2.84
N ALA A 152 -27.31 13.06 2.84
CA ALA A 152 -28.14 14.23 2.56
C ALA A 152 -28.20 15.20 3.74
N ILE A 153 -27.61 14.85 4.89
CA ILE A 153 -27.89 15.50 6.16
C ILE A 153 -26.99 16.74 6.41
N ASN A 154 -25.86 16.89 5.70
CA ASN A 154 -24.92 17.99 5.95
C ASN A 154 -24.58 18.78 4.66
N MET A 155 -25.50 19.63 4.21
CA MET A 155 -25.33 20.43 2.98
C MET A 155 -24.34 21.60 3.11
N ALA A 156 -24.10 22.11 4.33
CA ALA A 156 -23.33 23.33 4.55
C ALA A 156 -21.80 23.15 4.50
N ASN A 157 -21.29 21.91 4.59
CA ASN A 157 -19.86 21.57 4.56
C ASN A 157 -19.56 20.46 3.53
N ARG A 158 -20.33 20.38 2.42
CA ARG A 158 -20.07 19.42 1.35
C ARG A 158 -18.75 19.73 0.65
N ARG A 159 -17.68 19.05 1.05
CA ARG A 159 -16.57 18.79 0.12
C ARG A 159 -17.15 18.04 -1.07
N LEU A 160 -16.71 18.39 -2.28
CA LEU A 160 -17.12 17.66 -3.49
C LEU A 160 -16.76 16.18 -3.30
N PRO A 161 -17.61 15.24 -3.77
CA PRO A 161 -17.25 13.83 -3.80
C PRO A 161 -15.89 13.65 -4.47
N ASP A 162 -15.01 12.83 -3.90
CA ASP A 162 -13.75 12.43 -4.52
C ASP A 162 -13.97 11.11 -5.28
N PRO A 163 -14.29 11.17 -6.59
CA PRO A 163 -14.52 9.95 -7.36
C PRO A 163 -13.24 9.11 -7.54
N SER A 164 -12.05 9.69 -7.33
CA SER A 164 -10.76 9.01 -7.52
C SER A 164 -10.22 8.37 -6.24
N GLY A 165 -10.64 8.88 -5.07
CA GLY A 165 -10.06 8.52 -3.77
C GLY A 165 -8.61 9.00 -3.58
N GLN A 166 -8.10 9.86 -4.47
CA GLN A 166 -6.69 10.28 -4.53
C GLN A 166 -6.47 11.74 -4.10
N THR A 167 -7.50 12.48 -3.68
CA THR A 167 -7.36 13.93 -3.38
C THR A 167 -6.39 14.21 -2.22
N ASP A 168 -6.42 13.38 -1.19
CA ASP A 168 -5.56 13.49 0.01
C ASP A 168 -4.43 12.43 0.05
N LEU A 169 -4.23 11.71 -1.06
CA LEU A 169 -3.28 10.60 -1.16
C LEU A 169 -2.39 10.77 -2.37
N GLU A 170 -1.08 10.60 -2.16
CA GLU A 170 -0.12 10.58 -3.26
C GLU A 170 0.37 9.15 -3.45
N LEU A 171 0.07 8.58 -4.63
CA LEU A 171 0.66 7.30 -5.03
C LEU A 171 2.03 7.57 -5.66
N ARG A 172 3.04 6.81 -5.23
CA ARG A 172 4.41 6.88 -5.71
C ARG A 172 4.89 5.49 -6.10
N PHE A 173 5.92 5.41 -6.92
CA PHE A 173 6.52 4.14 -7.30
C PHE A 173 7.96 4.05 -6.79
N GLU A 174 8.29 2.92 -6.16
CA GLU A 174 9.60 2.57 -5.67
C GLU A 174 9.94 1.13 -6.11
N PRO A 175 11.11 0.85 -6.71
CA PRO A 175 12.26 1.74 -6.89
C PRO A 175 12.06 2.80 -7.98
N LYS A 176 12.44 4.05 -7.70
CA LYS A 176 12.35 5.16 -8.67
C LYS A 176 13.25 4.94 -9.87
N GLU A 177 14.31 4.16 -9.70
CA GLU A 177 15.24 3.78 -10.76
C GLU A 177 14.55 3.02 -11.88
N ALA A 178 13.48 2.28 -11.59
CA ALA A 178 12.73 1.59 -12.63
C ALA A 178 11.74 2.50 -13.38
N LEU A 179 11.51 3.74 -12.90
CA LEU A 179 10.69 4.71 -13.62
C LEU A 179 11.46 5.27 -14.81
N VAL A 180 10.72 5.51 -15.89
CA VAL A 180 11.22 6.24 -17.04
C VAL A 180 11.17 7.74 -16.71
N GLU A 181 12.31 8.40 -16.59
CA GLU A 181 12.42 9.82 -16.18
C GLU A 181 11.59 10.79 -17.04
N ASN A 182 11.40 10.46 -18.33
CA ASN A 182 10.57 11.22 -19.26
C ASN A 182 9.26 10.49 -19.64
N GLY A 183 8.78 9.61 -18.77
CA GLY A 183 7.50 8.93 -18.94
C GLY A 183 6.35 9.91 -18.89
N LYS A 184 6.06 10.60 -20.00
CA LYS A 184 4.88 11.45 -20.11
C LYS A 184 3.65 10.53 -20.11
N LYS A 185 2.65 10.89 -19.30
CA LYS A 185 1.31 10.33 -19.42
C LYS A 185 0.87 10.53 -20.88
N PRO A 186 0.65 9.46 -21.66
CA PRO A 186 0.06 9.61 -22.98
C PRO A 186 -1.20 10.44 -22.83
N SER A 187 -1.45 11.42 -23.71
CA SER A 187 -2.66 12.25 -23.66
C SER A 187 -3.95 11.42 -23.63
N LEU A 188 -3.85 10.16 -24.05
CA LEU A 188 -4.85 9.08 -24.03
C LEU A 188 -5.34 8.69 -22.64
N LEU A 189 -4.47 8.84 -21.63
CA LEU A 189 -4.76 8.57 -20.23
C LEU A 189 -5.04 9.88 -19.47
N ALA A 190 -4.84 11.05 -20.09
CA ALA A 190 -5.07 12.35 -19.45
C ALA A 190 -6.58 12.67 -19.37
N GLY A 191 -7.31 11.94 -18.53
CA GLY A 191 -8.61 12.39 -18.05
C GLY A 191 -8.49 13.61 -17.12
N SER A 192 -9.59 14.34 -16.93
CA SER A 192 -9.66 15.50 -16.01
C SER A 192 -9.53 15.15 -14.53
N SER A 193 -9.36 13.87 -14.19
CA SER A 193 -9.24 13.38 -12.81
C SER A 193 -7.77 13.15 -12.42
N PRO A 194 -7.43 13.31 -11.13
CA PRO A 194 -6.09 13.03 -10.62
C PRO A 194 -5.86 11.52 -10.56
N GLU A 195 -5.53 10.91 -11.69
CA GLU A 195 -5.16 9.49 -11.76
C GLU A 195 -3.64 9.35 -11.63
N ALA A 196 -3.19 8.50 -10.71
CA ALA A 196 -1.79 8.13 -10.61
C ALA A 196 -1.34 7.33 -11.83
N PHE A 197 -0.23 7.75 -12.43
CA PHE A 197 0.34 7.14 -13.64
C PHE A 197 1.82 6.85 -13.45
N PHE A 198 2.24 5.64 -13.80
CA PHE A 198 3.62 5.17 -13.71
C PHE A 198 4.06 4.55 -15.03
N ALA A 199 5.12 5.10 -15.62
CA ALA A 199 5.82 4.49 -16.76
C ALA A 199 7.05 3.75 -16.24
N ILE A 200 7.04 2.42 -16.31
CA ILE A 200 8.01 1.55 -15.64
C ILE A 200 8.78 0.76 -16.69
N ASP A 201 10.11 0.85 -16.70
CA ASP A 201 10.96 -0.05 -17.47
C ASP A 201 11.00 -1.40 -16.76
N PHE A 202 10.28 -2.37 -17.32
CA PHE A 202 10.15 -3.70 -16.72
C PHE A 202 11.45 -4.52 -16.76
N ALA A 203 12.36 -4.25 -17.71
CA ALA A 203 13.66 -4.91 -17.77
C ALA A 203 14.59 -4.37 -16.67
N ARG A 204 14.56 -3.04 -16.46
CA ARG A 204 15.29 -2.40 -15.36
C ARG A 204 14.72 -2.82 -14.01
N LEU A 205 13.40 -2.90 -13.88
CA LEU A 205 12.75 -3.40 -12.66
C LEU A 205 13.16 -4.84 -12.34
N ALA A 206 13.20 -5.72 -13.34
CA ALA A 206 13.61 -7.10 -13.17
C ALA A 206 15.07 -7.25 -12.72
N ALA A 207 15.96 -6.41 -13.26
CA ALA A 207 17.40 -6.44 -12.96
C ALA A 207 17.76 -5.91 -11.56
N LEU A 208 16.91 -5.09 -10.95
CA LEU A 208 17.16 -4.57 -9.61
C LEU A 208 17.12 -5.70 -8.57
N PRO A 209 17.87 -5.63 -7.46
CA PRO A 209 17.76 -6.60 -6.38
C PRO A 209 16.36 -6.53 -5.75
N ALA A 210 15.72 -7.69 -5.54
CA ALA A 210 14.44 -7.77 -4.87
C ALA A 210 14.59 -7.40 -3.38
N GLY A 211 14.58 -6.10 -3.08
CA GLY A 211 14.65 -5.55 -1.73
C GLY A 211 16.06 -5.12 -1.31
N SER A 212 16.28 -3.81 -1.20
CA SER A 212 17.31 -3.28 -0.32
C SER A 212 16.79 -3.34 1.13
N LYS A 213 16.93 -4.52 1.75
CA LYS A 213 17.39 -4.68 3.13
C LYS A 213 17.88 -6.11 3.34
N ALA A 214 19.04 -6.40 2.77
CA ALA A 214 20.06 -7.23 3.38
C ALA A 214 21.37 -6.86 2.67
N LEU A 215 22.39 -6.45 3.44
CA LEU A 215 23.75 -6.54 2.94
C LEU A 215 23.97 -7.99 2.51
N ALA A 216 23.99 -8.25 1.21
CA ALA A 216 24.81 -9.31 0.69
C ALA A 216 26.21 -8.71 0.56
N PRO A 217 27.21 -9.18 1.33
CA PRO A 217 28.58 -8.83 1.02
C PRO A 217 28.91 -9.39 -0.36
N THR A 218 29.68 -8.60 -1.08
CA THR A 218 30.28 -8.86 -2.38
C THR A 218 30.83 -10.28 -2.48
N THR A 219 30.57 -10.91 -3.63
CA THR A 219 31.05 -12.22 -4.02
C THR A 219 32.58 -12.33 -3.98
N GLU A 220 33.05 -13.54 -3.66
CA GLU A 220 34.36 -14.13 -3.98
C GLU A 220 35.60 -13.74 -3.13
N ARG A 221 35.86 -14.56 -2.10
CA ARG A 221 37.11 -15.32 -2.06
C ARG A 221 36.96 -16.60 -1.22
N ALA A 222 37.27 -17.74 -1.83
CA ALA A 222 37.37 -19.02 -1.16
C ALA A 222 38.43 -18.99 -0.04
N VAL A 223 38.07 -19.38 1.19
CA VAL A 223 38.83 -20.26 2.10
C VAL A 223 38.04 -20.59 3.38
N SER A 224 37.81 -21.89 3.58
CA SER A 224 37.79 -22.68 4.83
C SER A 224 36.84 -22.37 6.02
N PRO A 225 36.39 -23.40 6.78
CA PRO A 225 35.30 -23.29 7.74
C PRO A 225 35.79 -23.34 9.19
N THR A 226 35.63 -22.28 9.97
CA THR A 226 35.37 -22.31 11.44
C THR A 226 35.36 -20.89 11.97
N GLU A 227 34.18 -20.33 12.30
CA GLU A 227 34.05 -19.18 13.24
C GLU A 227 32.58 -18.73 13.47
N GLY A 228 31.62 -19.23 12.71
CA GLY A 228 30.21 -18.79 12.79
C GLY A 228 29.37 -19.26 13.99
N SER A 229 29.89 -20.10 14.89
CA SER A 229 29.11 -20.58 16.05
C SER A 229 29.18 -19.62 17.25
N ARG A 230 30.30 -18.93 17.45
CA ARG A 230 30.57 -18.20 18.71
C ARG A 230 29.78 -16.90 18.84
N ALA A 231 29.51 -16.22 17.72
CA ALA A 231 28.73 -14.97 17.71
C ALA A 231 27.23 -15.21 17.98
N LYS A 232 26.66 -16.33 17.49
CA LYS A 232 25.25 -16.67 17.74
C LYS A 232 24.99 -17.11 19.19
N ASP A 233 25.95 -17.80 19.80
CA ASP A 233 25.87 -18.19 21.21
C ASP A 233 25.95 -16.99 22.16
N GLN A 234 26.72 -15.95 21.81
CA GLN A 234 26.80 -14.71 22.61
C GLN A 234 25.49 -13.91 22.56
N ASP A 235 24.87 -13.78 21.39
CA ASP A 235 23.58 -13.09 21.26
C ASP A 235 22.46 -13.82 22.03
N LEU A 236 22.42 -15.16 21.96
CA LEU A 236 21.43 -15.95 22.71
C LEU A 236 21.64 -15.85 24.24
N GLN A 237 22.88 -15.69 24.71
CA GLN A 237 23.17 -15.47 26.13
C GLN A 237 22.72 -14.09 26.60
N GLN A 238 22.98 -13.04 25.80
CA GLN A 238 22.53 -11.68 26.12
C GLN A 238 21.01 -11.57 26.18
N ILE A 239 20.29 -12.18 25.23
CA ILE A 239 18.81 -12.22 25.23
C ILE A 239 18.28 -12.94 26.49
N ARG A 240 18.93 -14.02 26.93
CA ARG A 240 18.51 -14.76 28.12
C ARG A 240 18.73 -13.98 29.42
N GLU A 241 19.81 -13.21 29.51
CA GLU A 241 20.06 -12.32 30.65
C GLU A 241 19.08 -11.14 30.67
N GLU A 242 18.76 -10.58 29.51
CA GLU A 242 17.78 -9.51 29.39
C GLU A 242 16.37 -9.97 29.79
N MET A 243 15.97 -11.19 29.42
CA MET A 243 14.69 -11.76 29.85
C MET A 243 14.63 -11.97 31.37
N LYS A 244 15.69 -12.48 31.99
CA LYS A 244 15.73 -12.61 33.46
C LYS A 244 15.62 -11.26 34.17
N ARG A 245 16.23 -10.22 33.61
CA ARG A 245 16.14 -8.87 34.16
C ARG A 245 14.72 -8.31 34.04
N LYS A 246 14.08 -8.51 32.89
CA LYS A 246 12.70 -8.08 32.65
C LYS A 246 11.69 -8.84 33.52
N ASP A 247 11.92 -10.13 33.79
CA ASP A 247 11.06 -10.90 34.70
C ASP A 247 11.11 -10.35 36.14
N VAL A 248 12.28 -9.97 36.63
CA VAL A 248 12.41 -9.32 37.95
C VAL A 248 11.70 -7.97 37.97
N GLU A 249 11.82 -7.18 36.90
CA GLU A 249 11.18 -5.87 36.78
C GLU A 249 9.64 -6.00 36.73
N ILE A 250 9.13 -7.01 36.02
CA ILE A 250 7.70 -7.33 35.97
C ILE A 250 7.17 -7.72 37.35
N ASP A 251 7.91 -8.52 38.11
CA ASP A 251 7.50 -8.89 39.46
C ASP A 251 7.52 -7.70 40.43
N THR A 252 8.49 -6.79 40.28
CA THR A 252 8.49 -5.54 41.06
C THR A 252 7.30 -4.64 40.71
N LEU A 253 7.00 -4.47 39.42
CA LEU A 253 5.88 -3.66 38.96
C LEU A 253 4.53 -4.25 39.38
N LYS A 254 4.39 -5.58 39.35
CA LYS A 254 3.19 -6.26 39.86
C LYS A 254 2.97 -5.99 41.33
N LYS A 255 4.04 -6.01 42.13
CA LYS A 255 3.97 -5.74 43.56
C LYS A 255 3.58 -4.28 43.85
N GLU A 256 4.14 -3.34 43.08
CA GLU A 256 3.78 -1.92 43.19
C GLU A 256 2.32 -1.66 42.80
N VAL A 257 1.82 -2.30 41.74
CA VAL A 257 0.41 -2.24 41.33
C VAL A 257 -0.52 -2.82 42.40
N GLU A 258 -0.10 -3.90 43.07
CA GLU A 258 -0.89 -4.51 44.14
C GLU A 258 -0.95 -3.62 45.39
N ASP A 259 0.15 -2.95 45.73
CA ASP A 259 0.20 -2.01 46.85
C ASP A 259 -0.64 -0.75 46.57
N ILE A 260 -0.60 -0.20 45.35
CA ILE A 260 -1.49 0.90 44.92
C ILE A 260 -2.97 0.47 45.02
N ARG A 261 -3.29 -0.76 44.62
CA ARG A 261 -4.66 -1.29 44.71
C ARG A 261 -5.12 -1.45 46.17
N ARG A 262 -4.22 -1.77 47.11
CA ARG A 262 -4.56 -1.84 48.54
C ARG A 262 -4.79 -0.47 49.17
N ASP A 263 -4.04 0.56 48.75
CA ASP A 263 -4.24 1.91 49.28
C ASP A 263 -5.51 2.58 48.75
N LEU A 264 -5.93 2.26 47.52
CA LEU A 264 -7.24 2.66 46.97
C LEU A 264 -8.43 1.90 47.61
N GLY A 265 -8.18 0.80 48.33
CA GLY A 265 -9.20 -0.03 48.97
C GLY A 265 -9.56 0.38 50.41
N LYS A 266 -8.88 1.36 51.01
CA LYS A 266 -9.17 1.83 52.38
C LYS A 266 -10.12 3.04 52.32
N PRO A 267 -11.34 2.97 52.87
CA PRO A 267 -12.22 4.13 52.92
C PRO A 267 -11.64 5.18 53.86
N SER A 268 -11.50 6.42 53.36
CA SER A 268 -11.17 7.59 54.17
C SER A 268 -12.26 7.79 55.23
N LYS A 269 -11.93 7.51 56.51
CA LYS A 269 -12.70 8.05 57.63
C LYS A 269 -12.40 9.55 57.72
N SER A 270 -13.33 10.35 57.22
CA SER A 270 -13.34 11.79 57.46
C SER A 270 -13.80 12.08 58.89
N PRO A 271 -13.11 12.93 59.67
CA PRO A 271 -13.68 13.59 60.84
C PRO A 271 -14.63 14.72 60.43
#